data_AF-A0A845DZ39-F1
#
_entry.id   AF-A0A845DZ39-F1
#
_cell.length_a   1.000
_cell.length_b   1.000
_cell.length_c   1.000
_cell.angle_alpha   90.00
_cell.angle_beta   90.00
_cell.angle_gamma   90.00
#
_symmetry.space_group_name_H-M   'P 1'
#
loop_
_entity.id
_entity.type
_entity.pdbx_description
1 polymer ?
#
loop_
_entity_poly.entity_id
_entity_poly.type
_entity_poly.pdbx_seq_one_letter_code
_entity_poly.pdbx_strand_id
1 'polypeptide(L)' 'MEALFQCSKRKKMKLHLIYINHNGQLSQRVVRVVDIQDEHVTAYCYKRKTGENVPEK' A
#
# COMPACT_ATOMS: atom_id res chain seq x y z
N MET A 1 -2.08 3.19 15.45
CA MET A 1 -1.57 2.77 14.11
C MET A 1 -0.96 3.94 13.32
N GLU A 2 -1.37 5.18 13.61
CA GLU A 2 -0.86 6.43 13.01
C GLU A 2 0.67 6.57 13.00
N ALA A 3 1.34 6.14 14.07
CA ALA A 3 2.80 6.23 14.19
C ALA A 3 3.56 5.51 13.05
N LEU A 4 3.03 4.40 12.51
CA LEU A 4 3.69 3.65 11.44
C LEU A 4 3.65 4.42 10.11
N PHE A 5 2.49 4.97 9.75
CA PHE A 5 2.33 5.77 8.55
C PHE A 5 3.12 7.08 8.65
N GLN A 6 3.12 7.72 9.82
CA GLN A 6 3.94 8.91 10.09
C GLN A 6 5.43 8.61 9.96
N CYS A 7 5.90 7.45 10.46
CA CYS A 7 7.28 7.01 10.27
C CYS A 7 7.61 6.74 8.80
N SER A 8 6.69 6.10 8.04
CA SER A 8 6.86 5.88 6.60
C SER A 8 6.99 7.19 5.83
N LYS A 9 6.12 8.17 6.11
CA LYS A 9 6.15 9.51 5.51
C LYS A 9 7.47 10.22 5.82
N ARG A 10 7.85 10.31 7.10
CA ARG A 10 9.05 11.04 7.57
C ARG A 10 10.36 10.41 7.10
N LYS A 11 10.50 9.08 7.23
CA LYS A 11 11.74 8.36 6.92
C LYS A 11 11.80 7.84 5.47
N LYS A 12 10.79 8.12 4.65
CA LYS A 12 10.62 7.53 3.31
C LYS A 12 10.67 5.99 3.34
N MET A 13 10.27 5.39 4.44
CA MET A 13 10.35 3.95 4.70
C MET A 13 9.25 3.21 3.93
N LYS A 14 9.62 2.09 3.29
CA LYS A 14 8.66 1.21 2.61
C LYS A 14 7.88 0.39 3.63
N LEU A 15 6.58 0.26 3.40
CA LEU A 15 5.67 -0.58 4.17
C LEU A 15 5.19 -1.73 3.28
N HIS A 16 5.22 -2.94 3.82
CA HIS A 16 4.55 -4.11 3.25
C HIS A 16 3.18 -4.22 3.90
N LEU A 17 2.13 -4.33 3.09
CA LEU A 17 0.75 -4.44 3.58
C LEU A 17 -0.07 -5.40 2.73
N ILE A 18 -1.06 -6.00 3.36
CA ILE A 18 -2.15 -6.71 2.69
C ILE A 18 -3.27 -5.69 2.48
N TYR A 19 -3.64 -5.46 1.23
CA TYR A 19 -4.67 -4.50 0.82
C TYR A 19 -5.90 -5.24 0.33
N ILE A 20 -7.06 -4.91 0.88
CA ILE A 20 -8.38 -5.36 0.41
C ILE A 20 -8.94 -4.24 -0.47
N ASN A 21 -9.33 -4.55 -1.70
CA ASN A 21 -10.05 -3.60 -2.56
C ASN A 21 -11.57 -3.63 -2.29
N HIS A 22 -12.32 -2.74 -2.93
CA HIS A 22 -13.78 -2.66 -2.77
C HIS A 22 -14.54 -3.94 -3.18
N ASN A 23 -13.92 -4.82 -3.99
CA ASN A 23 -14.48 -6.12 -4.38
C ASN A 23 -14.09 -7.24 -3.40
N GLY A 24 -13.45 -6.92 -2.27
CA GLY A 24 -12.97 -7.90 -1.30
C GLY A 24 -11.70 -8.64 -1.71
N GLN A 25 -11.08 -8.31 -2.85
CA GLN A 25 -9.89 -8.99 -3.34
C GLN A 25 -8.66 -8.52 -2.56
N LEU A 26 -7.90 -9.50 -2.06
CA LEU A 26 -6.66 -9.30 -1.34
C LEU A 26 -5.49 -9.14 -2.30
N SER A 27 -4.58 -8.21 -2.00
CA SER A 27 -3.31 -8.06 -2.71
C SER A 27 -2.20 -7.67 -1.75
N GLN A 28 -1.00 -8.21 -1.94
CA GLN A 28 0.18 -7.74 -1.20
C GLN A 28 0.79 -6.52 -1.92
N ARG A 29 1.12 -5.49 -1.16
CA ARG A 29 1.66 -4.24 -1.71
C ARG A 29 2.85 -3.75 -0.92
N VAL A 30 3.80 -3.16 -1.64
CA VAL A 30 4.91 -2.40 -1.06
C VAL A 30 4.69 -0.93 -1.39
N VAL A 31 4.48 -0.12 -0.36
CA VAL A 31 4.13 1.30 -0.53
C VAL A 31 5.04 2.21 0.29
N ARG A 32 5.12 3.49 -0.07
CA ARG A 32 5.64 4.56 0.80
C ARG A 32 4.56 5.61 0.97
N VAL A 33 4.27 5.96 2.21
CA VAL A 33 3.31 7.02 2.52
C VAL A 33 3.83 8.35 1.98
N VAL A 34 2.96 9.03 1.22
CA VAL A 34 3.18 10.39 0.71
C VAL A 34 2.46 11.37 1.62
N ASP A 35 1.22 11.05 1.97
CA ASP A 35 0.38 11.92 2.80
C ASP A 35 -0.63 11.13 3.65
N ILE A 36 -1.08 11.75 4.73
CA ILE A 36 -2.03 11.17 5.70
C ILE A 36 -3.11 12.23 5.94
N GLN A 37 -4.35 11.85 5.69
CA GLN A 37 -5.55 12.63 5.92
C GLN A 37 -6.46 11.88 6.92
N ASP A 38 -7.49 12.54 7.42
CA ASP A 38 -8.32 12.01 8.50
C ASP A 38 -8.95 10.65 8.14
N GLU A 39 -9.37 10.47 6.88
CA GLU A 39 -10.07 9.26 6.43
C GLU A 39 -9.23 8.33 5.55
N HIS A 40 -8.11 8.79 5.01
CA HIS A 40 -7.32 8.00 4.07
C HIS A 40 -5.83 8.35 4.03
N VAL A 41 -5.05 7.42 3.47
CA VAL A 41 -3.59 7.57 3.30
C VAL A 41 -3.26 7.54 1.81
N THR A 42 -2.58 8.58 1.33
CA THR A 42 -2.02 8.59 -0.02
C THR A 42 -0.62 8.00 0.00
N ALA A 43 -0.37 7.00 -0.85
CA ALA A 43 0.90 6.29 -0.89
C ALA A 43 1.37 6.00 -2.32
N TYR A 44 2.68 6.08 -2.52
CA TYR A 44 3.33 5.62 -3.74
C TYR A 44 3.52 4.10 -3.68
N CYS A 45 2.92 3.37 -4.63
CA CYS A 45 3.03 1.91 -4.72
C CYS A 45 4.20 1.52 -5.62
N TYR A 46 5.17 0.74 -5.11
CA TYR A 46 6.41 0.44 -5.82
C TYR A 46 6.29 -0.68 -6.86
N LYS A 47 5.29 -1.56 -6.73
CA LYS A 47 4.88 -2.57 -7.74
C LYS A 47 3.77 -3.44 -7.14
N ARG A 48 2.87 -3.94 -7.98
CA ARG A 48 2.02 -5.09 -7.65
C ARG A 48 2.86 -6.34 -7.90
N LYS A 49 3.24 -7.10 -6.86
CA LYS A 49 3.51 -8.52 -7.09
C LYS A 49 2.12 -9.14 -7.18
N THR A 50 1.64 -9.33 -8.40
CA THR A 50 0.41 -10.07 -8.68
C THR A 50 0.62 -11.50 -8.19
N GLY A 51 0.08 -11.80 -7.01
CA GLY A 51 -0.34 -13.15 -6.67
C GLY A 51 -1.73 -13.33 -7.25
N GLU A 52 -1.81 -14.16 -8.29
CA GLU A 52 -2.99 -14.66 -9.01
C GLU A 52 -3.73 -13.70 -9.97
N ASN A 53 -3.86 -14.20 -11.20
CA ASN A 53 -4.45 -13.64 -12.42
C ASN A 53 -3.65 -12.54 -13.15
N VAL A 54 -2.49 -12.92 -13.68
CA VAL A 54 -1.97 -12.31 -14.91
C VAL A 54 -2.51 -13.15 -16.08
N PRO A 55 -3.37 -12.62 -16.97
CA PRO A 55 -3.63 -13.31 -18.23
C PRO A 55 -2.35 -13.25 -19.06
N GLU A 56 -1.82 -14.41 -19.45
CA GLU A 56 -0.79 -14.51 -20.47
C GLU A 56 -1.27 -13.81 -21.75
N LYS A 57 -0.46 -12.86 -22.22
CA LYS A 57 -0.47 -12.40 -23.60
C LYS A 57 0.95 -12.49 -24.12
#